data_AF-A0A2H0WJE2-F1
#
_entry.id   AF-A0A2H0WJE2-F1
#
_cell.length_a   1.000
_cell.length_b   1.000
_cell.length_c   1.000
_cell.angle_alpha   90.00
_cell.angle_beta   90.00
_cell.angle_gamma   90.00
#
_symmetry.space_group_name_H-M   'P 1'
#
loop_
_entity.id
_entity.type
_entity.pdbx_description
1 polymer ?
#
loop_
_entity_poly.entity_id
_entity_poly.type
_entity_poly.pdbx_seq_one_letter_code
_entity_poly.pdbx_strand_id
1 'polypeptide(L)'
;MKIRVLSYNIHKGFSFSGWDFTLHTIKQALQETKADIVLLQEVVGENHQLRKAVPQWPTEAQFEFLADTVWPHYSYGKNAVFSLSHHGNAILSRFPIIKEENINISTNR
;
A
#
# COMPACT_ATOMS: atom_id res chain seq x y z
N MET A 1 1.02 27.04 -5.74
CA MET A 1 0.24 25.79 -5.56
C MET A 1 0.86 25.02 -4.39
N LYS A 2 0.08 24.45 -3.47
CA LYS A 2 0.60 23.66 -2.33
C LYS A 2 0.23 22.20 -2.56
N ILE A 3 1.22 21.30 -2.52
CA ILE A 3 1.02 19.85 -2.63
C ILE A 3 1.24 19.25 -1.25
N ARG A 4 0.34 18.37 -0.81
CA ARG A 4 0.47 17.59 0.43
C ARG A 4 0.94 16.18 0.10
N VAL A 5 2.05 15.78 0.71
CA VAL A 5 2.63 14.46 0.55
C VAL A 5 2.65 13.76 1.90
N LEU A 6 2.24 12.50 1.92
CA LEU A 6 2.28 11.62 3.08
C LEU A 6 3.15 10.41 2.76
N SER A 7 4.00 9.98 3.69
CA SER A 7 4.65 8.67 3.62
C SER A 7 4.28 7.85 4.85
N TYR A 8 3.94 6.59 4.65
CA TYR A 8 3.53 5.71 5.74
C TYR A 8 3.86 4.24 5.45
N ASN A 9 4.56 3.60 6.38
CA ASN A 9 4.74 2.16 6.38
C ASN A 9 3.51 1.52 7.04
N ILE A 10 2.73 0.77 6.26
CA ILE A 10 1.47 0.21 6.72
C ILE A 10 1.63 -1.15 7.42
N HIS A 11 2.86 -1.68 7.51
CA HIS A 11 3.16 -2.96 8.13
C HIS A 11 2.19 -4.08 7.68
N LYS A 12 1.99 -4.18 6.35
CA LYS A 12 1.08 -5.15 5.70
C LYS A 12 -0.39 -5.03 6.11
N GLY A 13 -0.79 -3.91 6.71
CA GLY A 13 -2.14 -3.67 7.23
C GLY A 13 -2.34 -4.19 8.65
N PHE A 14 -1.28 -4.43 9.42
CA PHE A 14 -1.35 -4.86 10.81
C PHE A 14 -0.87 -3.78 11.77
N SER A 15 -1.34 -3.85 13.02
CA SER A 15 -0.77 -3.06 14.10
C SER A 15 0.72 -3.37 14.31
N PHE A 16 1.42 -2.51 15.04
CA PHE A 16 2.83 -2.71 15.37
C PHE A 16 3.10 -4.04 16.10
N SER A 17 2.13 -4.49 16.90
CA SER A 17 2.23 -5.78 17.61
C SER A 17 2.00 -6.98 16.68
N GLY A 18 1.47 -6.77 15.47
CA GLY A 18 1.23 -7.79 14.46
C GLY A 18 -0.06 -8.59 14.65
N TRP A 19 -0.83 -8.34 15.72
CA TRP A 19 -2.01 -9.13 16.07
C TRP A 19 -3.29 -8.60 15.41
N ASP A 20 -3.43 -7.28 15.34
CA ASP A 20 -4.67 -6.66 14.86
C ASP A 20 -4.55 -6.28 13.40
N PHE A 21 -5.55 -6.67 12.60
CA PHE A 21 -5.67 -6.21 11.23
C PHE A 21 -6.33 -4.83 11.19
N THR A 22 -5.58 -3.81 10.76
CA THR A 22 -5.94 -2.39 10.86
C THR A 22 -6.09 -1.69 9.52
N LEU A 23 -6.08 -2.43 8.40
CA LEU A 23 -6.11 -1.85 7.05
C LEU A 23 -7.28 -0.87 6.81
N HIS A 24 -8.47 -1.18 7.36
CA HIS A 24 -9.64 -0.30 7.30
C HIS A 24 -9.44 1.01 8.06
N THR A 25 -8.85 0.95 9.25
CA THR A 25 -8.49 2.13 10.05
C THR A 25 -7.42 2.96 9.34
N ILE A 26 -6.43 2.30 8.74
CA ILE A 26 -5.40 2.97 7.93
C ILE A 26 -6.05 3.71 6.77
N LYS A 27 -6.97 3.08 6.03
CA LYS A 27 -7.72 3.73 4.95
C LYS A 27 -8.40 5.01 5.41
N GLN A 28 -9.16 4.96 6.51
CA GLN A 28 -9.84 6.13 7.07
C GLN A 28 -8.85 7.23 7.45
N ALA A 29 -7.77 6.89 8.15
CA ALA A 29 -6.74 7.84 8.56
C ALA A 29 -6.05 8.51 7.36
N LEU A 30 -5.73 7.75 6.31
CA LEU A 30 -5.16 8.30 5.08
C LEU A 30 -6.09 9.36 4.46
N GLN A 31 -7.40 9.09 4.38
CA GLN A 31 -8.39 10.01 3.80
C GLN A 31 -8.48 11.32 4.59
N GLU A 32 -8.40 11.27 5.92
CA GLU A 32 -8.45 12.44 6.80
C GLU A 32 -7.26 13.40 6.61
N THR A 33 -6.10 12.89 6.19
CA THR A 33 -4.91 13.73 5.92
C THR A 33 -5.10 14.70 4.76
N LYS A 34 -6.05 14.39 3.85
CA LYS A 34 -6.28 15.12 2.59
C LYS A 34 -5.00 15.20 1.73
N ALA A 35 -4.10 14.22 1.84
CA ALA A 35 -2.88 14.17 1.04
C ALA A 35 -3.19 14.08 -0.45
N ASP A 36 -2.39 14.78 -1.27
CA ASP A 36 -2.52 14.72 -2.72
C ASP A 36 -1.71 13.56 -3.30
N ILE A 37 -0.62 13.18 -2.61
CA ILE A 37 0.23 12.02 -2.91
C ILE A 37 0.49 11.24 -1.62
N VAL A 38 0.33 9.92 -1.65
CA VAL A 38 0.62 9.00 -0.55
C VAL A 38 1.67 7.98 -0.99
N LEU A 39 2.72 7.83 -0.20
CA LEU A 39 3.82 6.89 -0.40
C LEU A 39 3.72 5.79 0.67
N LEU A 40 3.37 4.58 0.25
CA LEU A 40 3.15 3.45 1.15
C LEU A 40 4.30 2.45 1.07
N GLN A 41 4.69 1.91 2.23
CA GLN A 41 5.67 0.81 2.35
C GLN A 41 5.03 -0.43 2.97
N GLU A 42 5.62 -1.59 2.70
CA GLU A 42 5.13 -2.92 3.14
C GLU A 42 3.71 -3.25 2.65
N VAL A 43 3.36 -2.77 1.47
CA VAL A 43 2.07 -3.06 0.85
C VAL A 43 2.07 -4.47 0.29
N VAL A 44 1.13 -5.30 0.74
CA VAL A 44 0.96 -6.67 0.23
C VAL A 44 0.25 -6.60 -1.11
N GLY A 45 0.91 -7.12 -2.16
CA GLY A 45 0.29 -7.19 -3.48
C GLY A 45 -0.57 -8.45 -3.64
N GLU A 46 -0.01 -9.63 -3.39
CA GLU A 46 -0.75 -10.89 -3.29
C GLU A 46 -0.31 -11.70 -2.06
N ASN A 47 -1.29 -12.24 -1.33
CA ASN A 47 -1.08 -13.24 -0.28
C ASN A 47 -2.35 -14.10 -0.11
N HIS A 48 -2.34 -15.30 -0.71
CA HIS A 48 -3.49 -16.22 -0.65
C HIS A 48 -3.75 -16.81 0.74
N GLN A 49 -2.75 -16.88 1.62
CA GLN A 49 -2.93 -17.41 2.97
C GLN A 49 -3.62 -16.39 3.87
N LEU A 50 -3.15 -15.13 3.88
CA LEU A 50 -3.77 -14.05 4.65
C LEU A 50 -5.21 -13.81 4.20
N ARG A 51 -5.47 -13.86 2.88
CA ARG A 51 -6.82 -13.74 2.33
C ARG A 51 -7.81 -14.80 2.86
N LYS A 52 -7.32 -16.00 3.19
CA LYS A 52 -8.15 -17.07 3.79
C LYS A 52 -8.27 -16.94 5.31
N ALA A 53 -7.22 -16.45 5.96
CA ALA A 53 -7.12 -16.43 7.42
C ALA A 53 -7.70 -15.17 8.07
N VAL A 54 -7.74 -14.03 7.35
CA VAL A 54 -8.20 -12.73 7.87
C VAL A 54 -9.58 -12.40 7.30
N PRO A 55 -10.67 -12.47 8.10
CA PRO A 55 -12.04 -12.27 7.60
C PRO A 55 -12.29 -10.93 6.92
N GLN A 56 -11.58 -9.88 7.33
CA GLN A 56 -11.75 -8.50 6.83
C GLN A 56 -10.77 -8.15 5.69
N TRP A 57 -10.04 -9.13 5.17
CA TRP A 57 -9.09 -8.90 4.08
C TRP A 57 -9.81 -8.42 2.81
N PRO A 58 -9.31 -7.37 2.13
CA PRO A 58 -9.96 -6.84 0.94
C PRO A 58 -9.96 -7.85 -0.22
N THR A 59 -10.97 -7.77 -1.08
CA THR A 59 -11.08 -8.61 -2.29
C THR A 59 -10.12 -8.18 -3.40
N GLU A 60 -9.88 -6.87 -3.48
CA GLU A 60 -8.93 -6.18 -4.35
C GLU A 60 -7.51 -6.15 -3.73
N ALA A 61 -6.52 -5.65 -4.46
CA ALA A 61 -5.17 -5.49 -3.91
C ALA A 61 -5.15 -4.43 -2.81
N GLN A 62 -4.23 -4.51 -1.82
CA GLN A 62 -4.22 -3.56 -0.71
C GLN A 62 -4.11 -2.11 -1.17
N PHE A 63 -3.28 -1.82 -2.18
CA PHE A 63 -3.14 -0.44 -2.69
C PHE A 63 -4.41 0.04 -3.41
N GLU A 64 -5.14 -0.82 -4.12
CA GLU A 64 -6.43 -0.47 -4.74
C GLU A 64 -7.47 -0.16 -3.67
N PHE A 65 -7.55 -1.01 -2.64
CA PHE A 65 -8.42 -0.83 -1.50
C PHE A 65 -8.15 0.49 -0.76
N LEU A 66 -6.87 0.82 -0.55
CA LEU A 66 -6.43 2.06 0.10
C LEU A 66 -6.58 3.29 -0.80
N ALA A 67 -6.39 3.15 -2.12
CA ALA A 67 -6.60 4.21 -3.11
C ALA A 67 -8.05 4.69 -3.10
N ASP A 68 -8.98 3.73 -3.09
CA ASP A 68 -10.41 3.97 -3.12
C ASP A 68 -10.79 5.00 -4.22
N THR A 69 -11.83 5.79 -3.98
CA THR A 69 -12.25 6.91 -4.84
C THR A 69 -11.38 8.17 -4.71
N VAL A 70 -10.41 8.21 -3.79
CA VAL A 70 -9.66 9.44 -3.47
C VAL A 70 -8.44 9.62 -4.37
N TRP A 71 -7.73 8.53 -4.66
CA TRP A 71 -6.51 8.55 -5.47
C TRP A 71 -6.68 7.65 -6.70
N PRO A 72 -7.28 8.16 -7.79
CA PRO A 72 -7.58 7.35 -8.98
C PRO A 72 -6.33 6.90 -9.76
N HIS A 73 -5.15 7.44 -9.43
CA HIS A 73 -3.90 7.08 -10.05
C HIS A 73 -2.99 6.44 -9.02
N TYR A 74 -2.53 5.23 -9.29
CA TYR A 74 -1.63 4.52 -8.38
C TYR A 74 -0.58 3.74 -9.15
N SER A 75 0.53 3.48 -8.47
CA SER A 75 1.65 2.68 -8.94
C SER A 75 2.07 1.72 -7.84
N TYR A 76 2.40 0.47 -8.19
CA TYR A 76 2.88 -0.53 -7.24
C TYR A 76 4.22 -1.10 -7.70
N GLY A 77 5.25 -0.90 -6.87
CA GLY A 77 6.59 -1.44 -7.06
C GLY A 77 6.85 -2.64 -6.14
N LYS A 78 6.94 -3.84 -6.72
CA LYS A 78 7.26 -5.09 -6.01
C LYS A 78 8.72 -5.10 -5.56
N ASN A 79 8.98 -5.35 -4.26
CA ASN A 79 10.35 -5.35 -3.70
C ASN A 79 10.83 -6.73 -3.24
N ALA A 80 9.95 -7.53 -2.61
CA ALA A 80 10.31 -8.85 -2.09
C ALA A 80 9.36 -9.92 -2.63
N VAL A 81 9.89 -10.88 -3.40
CA VAL A 81 9.14 -12.01 -3.95
C VAL A 81 9.51 -13.26 -3.16
N PHE A 82 8.65 -13.69 -2.25
CA PHE A 82 8.73 -15.03 -1.68
C PHE A 82 7.76 -15.94 -2.43
N SER A 83 8.01 -17.24 -2.40
CA SER A 83 7.25 -18.27 -3.13
C SER A 83 5.73 -18.23 -2.91
N LEU A 84 5.25 -17.59 -1.83
CA LEU A 84 3.83 -17.53 -1.46
C LEU A 84 3.30 -16.12 -1.14
N SER A 85 4.14 -15.08 -1.18
CA SER A 85 3.72 -13.71 -0.92
C SER A 85 4.73 -12.70 -1.43
N HIS A 86 4.25 -11.52 -1.81
CA HIS A 86 5.10 -10.37 -2.03
C HIS A 86 4.58 -9.11 -1.34
N HIS A 87 5.54 -8.27 -0.96
CA HIS A 87 5.27 -6.91 -0.53
C HIS A 87 6.14 -5.92 -1.31
N GLY A 88 5.75 -4.67 -1.26
CA GLY A 88 6.36 -3.62 -2.05
C GLY A 88 5.98 -2.23 -1.57
N ASN A 89 6.32 -1.26 -2.39
CA ASN A 89 5.92 0.12 -2.21
C ASN A 89 4.73 0.43 -3.11
N ALA A 90 3.84 1.30 -2.67
CA ALA A 90 2.77 1.85 -3.51
C ALA A 90 2.78 3.37 -3.47
N ILE A 91 2.42 3.98 -4.59
CA ILE A 91 2.18 5.42 -4.69
C ILE A 91 0.70 5.58 -5.02
N LEU A 92 0.00 6.40 -4.26
CA LEU A 92 -1.39 6.81 -4.53
C LEU A 92 -1.38 8.31 -4.85
N SER A 93 -2.02 8.73 -5.92
CA SER A 93 -1.95 10.08 -6.45
C SER A 93 -3.31 10.58 -6.95
N ARG A 94 -3.60 11.84 -6.64
CA ARG A 94 -4.74 12.57 -7.24
C ARG A 94 -4.44 13.04 -8.66
N PHE A 95 -3.18 12.97 -9.09
CA PHE A 95 -2.69 13.40 -10.39
C PHE A 95 -2.25 12.21 -11.24
N PRO A 96 -2.41 12.27 -12.58
CA PRO A 96 -1.95 11.20 -13.47
C PRO A 96 -0.47 10.88 -13.30
N ILE A 97 -0.15 9.58 -13.18
CA ILE A 97 1.22 9.09 -13.24
C ILE A 97 1.57 8.90 -14.72
N ILE A 98 2.41 9.80 -15.26
CA ILE A 98 2.79 9.79 -16.68
C ILE A 98 3.93 8.80 -16.95
N LYS A 99 4.77 8.54 -15.94
CA LYS A 99 5.88 7.59 -16.01
C LYS A 99 6.12 7.00 -14.63
N GLU A 100 6.38 5.71 -14.59
CA GLU A 100 6.84 4.97 -13.42
C GLU A 100 8.06 4.13 -13.76
N GLU A 101 8.93 3.91 -12.78
CA GLU A 101 10.08 3.02 -12.88
C GLU A 101 10.34 2.39 -11.51
N ASN A 102 10.41 1.06 -11.45
CA ASN A 102 10.74 0.33 -10.23
C ASN A 102 12.19 -0.16 -10.30
N ILE A 103 13.06 0.47 -9.52
CA ILE A 103 14.50 0.19 -9.52
C ILE A 103 14.85 -0.62 -8.28
N ASN A 104 15.36 -1.85 -8.49
CA ASN A 104 15.90 -2.66 -7.41
C ASN A 104 17.28 -2.14 -7.00
N ILE A 105 17.37 -1.60 -5.78
CA ILE A 105 18.61 -1.06 -5.19
C ILE A 105 19.14 -1.93 -4.03
N SER A 106 18.64 -3.15 -3.87
CA SER A 106 19.09 -4.07 -2.81
C SER A 106 20.55 -4.46 -3.01
N THR A 107 21.39 -4.25 -1.99
CA THR A 107 22.84 -4.51 -2.06
C THR A 107 23.23 -5.92 -1.62
N ASN A 108 22.35 -6.63 -0.90
CA ASN A 108 22.60 -7.99 -0.41
C ASN A 108 21.43 -8.90 -0.83
N ARG A 109 21.74 -10.05 -1.45
CA ARG A 109 20.79 -11.12 -1.82
C ARG A 109 21.15 -12.41 -1.09
#